data_AF-A0A4Q5V550-F1
#
_entry.id   AF-A0A4Q5V550-F1
#
_cell.length_a   1.000
_cell.length_b   1.000
_cell.length_c   1.000
_cell.angle_alpha   90.00
_cell.angle_beta   90.00
_cell.angle_gamma   90.00
#
_symmetry.space_group_name_H-M   'P 1'
#
loop_
_entity.id
_entity.type
_entity.pdbx_description
1 polymer ?
#
loop_
_entity_poly.entity_id
_entity_poly.type
_entity_poly.pdbx_seq_one_letter_code
_entity_poly.pdbx_strand_id
1 'polypeptide(L)'
;MQRIFYQNALLVFAFIITGFHVSAQVNGDTTVPVSVNPALQDIFNSKFPKEYTIGGITVSGAKSFDQNLIISISGIAVGDKVQIPGTDVFGKAISKLWKQSLVSNVEISFTKLEGSLLFIDLKVTERPRLLDYKFVGVKKGERDDLVTKVALAKDRVLSENMTLNAVEAIKKFYNGKGYRNVEVDLKQELITGTNNGLILTFVINKGNKVHINSINFTDNYTIA
;
A
#
# COMPACT_ATOMS: atom_id res chain seq x y z
N MET A 1 12.60 -41.77 -69.75
CA MET A 1 11.65 -40.66 -69.48
C MET A 1 11.35 -40.47 -67.99
N GLN A 2 12.36 -40.46 -67.11
CA GLN A 2 12.17 -40.17 -65.66
C GLN A 2 13.19 -39.19 -65.08
N ARG A 3 14.14 -38.70 -65.89
CA ARG A 3 15.21 -37.77 -65.46
C ARG A 3 14.94 -36.29 -65.73
N ILE A 4 13.83 -35.94 -66.40
CA ILE A 4 13.53 -34.54 -66.79
C ILE A 4 12.47 -33.90 -65.88
N PHE A 5 11.65 -34.69 -65.19
CA PHE A 5 10.59 -34.17 -64.31
C PHE A 5 11.11 -33.65 -62.95
N TYR A 6 12.12 -34.28 -62.36
CA TYR A 6 12.65 -33.88 -61.05
C TYR A 6 13.57 -32.65 -61.10
N GLN A 7 14.21 -32.38 -62.24
CA GLN A 7 15.07 -31.21 -62.41
C GLN A 7 14.25 -29.92 -62.59
N ASN A 8 13.04 -30.03 -63.13
CA ASN A 8 12.11 -28.90 -63.29
C ASN A 8 11.17 -28.71 -62.08
N ALA A 9 11.01 -29.71 -61.20
CA ALA A 9 10.29 -29.56 -59.94
C ALA A 9 11.11 -28.79 -58.88
N LEU A 10 12.45 -28.86 -58.95
CA LEU A 10 13.35 -28.22 -57.99
C LEU A 10 13.56 -26.72 -58.28
N LEU A 11 13.25 -26.25 -59.50
CA LEU A 11 13.27 -24.83 -59.87
C LEU A 11 11.95 -24.09 -59.60
N VAL A 12 10.83 -24.80 -59.45
CA VAL A 12 9.53 -24.18 -59.11
C VAL A 12 9.35 -24.00 -57.60
N PHE A 13 10.06 -24.78 -56.77
CA PHE A 13 10.03 -24.61 -55.31
C PHE A 13 10.91 -23.46 -54.79
N ALA A 14 11.85 -22.97 -55.60
CA ALA A 14 12.74 -21.86 -55.24
C ALA A 14 12.13 -20.46 -55.47
N PHE A 15 10.94 -20.35 -56.07
CA PHE A 15 10.32 -19.07 -56.43
C PHE A 15 9.14 -18.64 -55.54
N ILE A 16 8.83 -19.37 -54.46
CA ILE A 16 7.69 -19.07 -53.56
C ILE A 16 8.13 -18.42 -52.22
N ILE A 17 9.43 -18.22 -51.97
CA ILE A 17 9.93 -17.70 -50.67
C ILE A 17 10.26 -16.19 -50.72
N THR A 18 10.24 -15.52 -51.86
CA THR A 18 10.49 -14.07 -51.95
C THR A 18 9.20 -13.29 -52.17
N GLY A 19 8.44 -13.06 -51.08
CA GLY A 19 7.15 -12.37 -51.20
C GLY A 19 6.46 -12.01 -49.89
N PHE A 20 7.20 -11.75 -48.80
CA PHE A 20 6.63 -11.13 -47.60
C PHE A 20 7.58 -10.07 -47.07
N HIS A 21 7.58 -8.89 -47.68
CA HIS A 21 8.03 -7.69 -46.99
C HIS A 21 6.88 -7.23 -46.06
N VAL A 22 6.93 -7.68 -44.81
CA VAL A 22 6.18 -7.03 -43.74
C VAL A 22 6.84 -5.68 -43.50
N SER A 23 6.24 -4.61 -44.01
CA SER A 23 6.54 -3.26 -43.52
C SER A 23 6.03 -3.19 -42.08
N ALA A 24 6.92 -3.37 -41.11
CA ALA A 24 6.64 -3.01 -39.74
C ALA A 24 6.43 -1.48 -39.71
N GLN A 25 5.17 -1.05 -39.74
CA GLN A 25 4.84 0.30 -39.32
C GLN A 25 5.17 0.39 -37.83
N VAL A 26 6.31 1.04 -37.55
CA VAL A 26 6.61 1.56 -36.22
C VAL A 26 5.53 2.59 -35.95
N ASN A 27 4.45 2.15 -35.28
CA ASN A 27 3.51 3.07 -34.67
C ASN A 27 4.34 3.93 -33.74
N GLY A 28 4.46 5.22 -34.06
CA GLY A 28 5.15 6.21 -33.26
C GLY A 28 4.61 6.13 -31.86
N ASP A 29 5.38 5.51 -30.99
CA ASP A 29 5.09 5.40 -29.59
C ASP A 29 5.08 6.83 -29.05
N THR A 30 3.89 7.36 -28.79
CA THR A 30 3.67 8.58 -28.01
C THR A 30 4.07 8.32 -26.56
N THR A 31 5.30 7.85 -26.35
CA THR A 31 6.02 8.14 -25.12
C THR A 31 6.22 9.63 -25.16
N VAL A 32 5.37 10.36 -24.45
CA VAL A 32 5.71 11.70 -24.00
C VAL A 32 7.07 11.53 -23.33
N PRO A 33 8.17 12.09 -23.87
CA PRO A 33 9.44 11.97 -23.19
C PRO A 33 9.25 12.67 -21.84
N VAL A 34 9.15 11.89 -20.77
CA VAL A 34 9.25 12.43 -19.42
C VAL A 34 10.67 12.95 -19.37
N SER A 35 10.85 14.25 -19.61
CA SER A 35 12.15 14.91 -19.54
C SER A 35 12.62 14.81 -18.10
N VAL A 36 13.27 13.71 -17.77
CA VAL A 36 13.98 13.53 -16.51
C VAL A 36 15.05 14.59 -16.47
N ASN A 37 14.93 15.52 -15.52
CA ASN A 37 15.92 16.57 -15.32
C ASN A 37 17.28 15.90 -15.00
N PRO A 38 18.30 16.01 -15.88
CA PRO A 38 19.59 15.32 -15.68
C PRO A 38 20.23 15.67 -14.33
N ALA A 39 20.04 16.91 -13.88
CA ALA A 39 20.60 17.39 -12.62
C ALA A 39 19.99 16.70 -11.38
N LEU A 40 18.73 16.22 -11.46
CA LEU A 40 18.11 15.44 -10.38
C LEU A 40 18.63 14.00 -10.35
N GLN A 41 18.90 13.40 -11.51
CA GLN A 41 19.50 12.06 -11.58
C GLN A 41 20.91 12.05 -11.01
N ASP A 42 21.67 13.12 -11.25
CA ASP A 42 23.01 13.27 -10.72
C ASP A 42 23.06 13.31 -9.19
N ILE A 43 21.99 13.77 -8.52
CA ILE A 43 21.89 13.73 -7.04
C ILE A 43 21.94 12.28 -6.53
N PHE A 44 21.20 11.38 -7.17
CA PHE A 44 21.12 9.97 -6.76
C PHE A 44 22.37 9.17 -7.16
N ASN A 45 23.04 9.56 -8.25
CA ASN A 45 24.24 8.90 -8.76
C ASN A 45 25.53 9.43 -8.14
N SER A 46 25.49 10.58 -7.44
CA SER A 46 26.69 11.19 -6.87
C SER A 46 27.22 10.37 -5.68
N LYS A 47 28.51 10.05 -5.72
CA LYS A 47 29.22 9.38 -4.61
C LYS A 47 29.70 10.35 -3.53
N PHE A 48 29.68 11.65 -3.80
CA PHE A 48 30.22 12.68 -2.91
C PHE A 48 29.09 13.56 -2.37
N PRO A 49 29.06 13.83 -1.05
CA PRO A 49 28.07 14.73 -0.47
C PRO A 49 28.14 16.12 -1.11
N LYS A 50 27.01 16.61 -1.62
CA LYS A 50 26.83 18.00 -2.06
C LYS A 50 25.82 18.70 -1.18
N GLU A 51 26.09 19.96 -0.85
CA GLU A 51 25.17 20.79 -0.08
C GLU A 51 24.11 21.42 -0.99
N TYR A 52 22.86 21.31 -0.58
CA TYR A 52 21.70 21.92 -1.20
C TYR A 52 20.94 22.73 -0.15
N THR A 53 20.18 23.72 -0.59
CA THR A 53 19.26 24.50 0.25
C THR A 53 17.84 24.20 -0.18
N ILE A 54 16.93 23.96 0.75
CA ILE A 54 15.51 23.73 0.43
C ILE A 54 14.91 25.02 -0.12
N GLY A 55 14.61 25.05 -1.42
CA GLY A 55 14.03 26.19 -2.12
C GLY A 55 12.50 26.26 -2.03
N GLY A 56 11.85 25.12 -1.79
CA GLY A 56 10.40 25.04 -1.64
C GLY A 56 9.93 23.64 -1.25
N ILE A 57 8.80 23.59 -0.56
CA ILE A 57 8.17 22.35 -0.10
C ILE A 57 6.73 22.36 -0.58
N THR A 58 6.35 21.31 -1.30
CA THR A 58 4.97 21.06 -1.70
C THR A 58 4.46 19.81 -0.98
N VAL A 59 3.14 19.71 -0.79
CA VAL A 59 2.51 18.55 -0.15
C VAL A 59 1.43 18.04 -1.08
N SER A 60 1.55 16.78 -1.50
CA SER A 60 0.58 16.09 -2.34
C SER A 60 -0.09 14.95 -1.57
N GLY A 61 -1.32 14.59 -1.96
CA GLY A 61 -2.09 13.49 -1.35
C GLY A 61 -2.75 13.81 -0.01
N ALA A 62 -2.52 15.00 0.56
CA ALA A 62 -3.33 15.54 1.64
C ALA A 62 -4.75 15.87 1.13
N LYS A 63 -5.77 15.40 1.85
CA LYS A 63 -7.19 15.60 1.54
C LYS A 63 -7.88 16.40 2.63
N SER A 64 -7.56 16.11 3.89
CA SER A 64 -8.30 16.57 5.07
C SER A 64 -7.41 17.39 6.00
N PHE A 65 -6.11 17.12 6.02
CA PHE A 65 -5.15 17.83 6.86
C PHE A 65 -4.57 19.04 6.14
N ASP A 66 -4.29 20.08 6.91
CA ASP A 66 -3.63 21.29 6.43
C ASP A 66 -2.19 20.97 5.96
N GLN A 67 -1.80 21.51 4.80
CA GLN A 67 -0.49 21.26 4.22
C GLN A 67 0.64 21.85 5.08
N ASN A 68 0.44 23.02 5.70
CA ASN A 68 1.44 23.63 6.58
C ASN A 68 1.63 22.82 7.86
N LEU A 69 0.58 22.17 8.37
CA LEU A 69 0.70 21.24 9.49
C LEU A 69 1.60 20.05 9.13
N ILE A 70 1.44 19.47 7.94
CA ILE A 70 2.27 18.37 7.46
C ILE A 70 3.74 18.83 7.33
N ILE A 71 3.97 20.00 6.73
CA ILE A 71 5.32 20.59 6.63
C ILE A 71 5.91 20.81 8.02
N SER A 72 5.16 21.40 8.94
CA SER A 72 5.60 21.65 10.32
C SER A 72 5.98 20.37 11.08
N ILE A 73 5.21 19.29 10.93
CA ILE A 73 5.50 18.00 11.56
C ILE A 73 6.75 17.36 10.96
N SER A 74 6.93 17.46 9.64
CA SER A 74 8.12 16.95 8.96
C SER A 74 9.41 17.54 9.55
N GLY A 75 9.33 18.79 10.03
CA GLY A 75 10.46 19.52 10.60
C GLY A 75 11.52 19.88 9.55
N ILE A 76 11.11 19.97 8.28
CA ILE A 76 11.88 20.56 7.19
C ILE A 76 11.27 21.93 6.90
N ALA A 77 12.12 22.95 6.80
CA ALA A 77 11.73 24.31 6.45
C ALA A 77 12.40 24.75 5.14
N VAL A 78 11.76 25.71 4.46
CA VAL A 78 12.39 26.41 3.34
C VAL A 78 13.59 27.20 3.88
N GLY A 79 14.73 27.08 3.21
CA GLY A 79 16.02 27.65 3.65
C GLY A 79 16.92 26.67 4.40
N ASP A 80 16.42 25.47 4.76
CA ASP A 80 17.25 24.46 5.42
C ASP A 80 18.37 23.97 4.48
N LYS A 81 19.56 23.78 5.05
CA LYS A 81 20.70 23.19 4.33
C LYS A 81 20.74 21.69 4.52
N VAL A 82 20.87 20.94 3.43
CA VAL A 82 20.91 19.47 3.44
C VAL A 82 22.06 18.98 2.56
N GLN A 83 22.77 17.95 3.00
CA GLN A 83 23.80 17.27 2.20
C GLN A 83 23.29 15.96 1.62
N ILE A 84 23.41 15.79 0.31
CA ILE A 84 22.96 14.60 -0.41
C ILE A 84 24.09 14.07 -1.30
N PRO A 85 24.45 12.77 -1.20
CA PRO A 85 24.05 11.83 -0.13
C PRO A 85 24.70 12.17 1.22
N GLY A 86 24.07 11.80 2.34
CA GLY A 86 24.70 11.83 3.68
C GLY A 86 23.85 12.35 4.84
N THR A 87 22.81 13.15 4.58
CA THR A 87 21.97 13.71 5.66
C THR A 87 20.73 12.86 5.94
N ASP A 88 20.43 12.63 7.23
CA ASP A 88 19.23 11.92 7.70
C ASP A 88 18.00 12.84 7.89
N VAL A 89 17.98 14.03 7.29
CA VAL A 89 16.87 14.98 7.47
C VAL A 89 15.58 14.40 6.90
N PHE A 90 15.63 13.78 5.71
CA PHE A 90 14.47 13.17 5.08
C PHE A 90 13.98 11.91 5.83
N GLY A 91 14.88 11.06 6.30
CA GLY A 91 14.53 9.88 7.11
C GLY A 91 13.87 10.25 8.43
N LYS A 92 14.39 11.28 9.12
CA LYS A 92 13.76 11.86 10.31
C LYS A 92 12.40 12.47 10.02
N ALA A 93 12.25 13.18 8.90
CA ALA A 93 10.97 13.78 8.52
C ALA A 93 9.88 12.73 8.27
N ILE A 94 10.21 11.67 7.51
CA ILE A 94 9.32 10.51 7.32
C ILE A 94 8.96 9.90 8.66
N SER A 95 9.95 9.65 9.52
CA SER A 95 9.75 9.07 10.85
C SER A 95 8.85 9.93 11.75
N LYS A 96 9.01 11.26 11.73
CA LYS A 96 8.17 12.20 12.49
C LYS A 96 6.72 12.17 12.02
N LEU A 97 6.50 12.19 10.71
CA LEU A 97 5.17 12.13 10.11
C LEU A 97 4.46 10.81 10.44
N TRP A 98 5.17 9.68 10.34
CA TRP A 98 4.64 8.37 10.71
C TRP A 98 4.25 8.27 12.20
N LYS A 99 5.08 8.85 13.09
CA LYS A 99 4.81 8.85 14.55
C LYS A 99 3.51 9.55 14.92
N GLN A 100 3.05 10.52 14.13
CA GLN A 100 1.78 11.20 14.39
C GLN A 100 0.56 10.30 14.15
N SER A 101 0.72 9.12 13.51
CA SER A 101 -0.39 8.21 13.19
C SER A 101 -1.50 8.87 12.35
N LEU A 102 -1.21 9.98 11.66
CA LEU A 102 -2.14 10.68 10.76
C LEU A 102 -2.04 10.18 9.31
N VAL A 103 -0.90 9.59 8.95
CA VAL A 103 -0.59 9.12 7.60
C VAL A 103 -0.23 7.64 7.62
N SER A 104 -0.56 6.93 6.55
CA SER A 104 -0.21 5.52 6.34
C SER A 104 1.04 5.36 5.48
N ASN A 105 1.35 6.35 4.65
CA ASN A 105 2.53 6.37 3.81
C ASN A 105 3.05 7.80 3.64
N VAL A 106 4.36 7.94 3.50
CA VAL A 106 5.06 9.20 3.22
C VAL A 106 6.17 8.92 2.23
N GLU A 107 6.17 9.65 1.13
CA GLU A 107 7.20 9.64 0.10
C GLU A 107 7.72 11.07 -0.06
N ILE A 108 9.04 11.21 -0.17
CA ILE A 108 9.67 12.51 -0.42
C ILE A 108 10.33 12.42 -1.79
N SER A 109 9.86 13.23 -2.72
CA SER A 109 10.37 13.29 -4.10
C SER A 109 11.05 14.63 -4.35
N PHE A 110 12.14 14.62 -5.12
CA PHE A 110 12.77 15.86 -5.58
C PHE A 110 12.11 16.27 -6.89
N THR A 111 11.47 17.44 -6.90
CA THR A 111 10.67 17.90 -8.04
C THR A 111 11.46 18.81 -8.97
N LYS A 112 12.34 19.63 -8.42
CA LYS A 112 13.11 20.61 -9.18
C LYS A 112 14.43 20.93 -8.47
N LEU A 113 15.47 21.18 -9.25
CA LEU A 113 16.75 21.71 -8.78
C LEU A 113 17.11 22.94 -9.61
N GLU A 114 17.35 24.07 -8.95
CA GLU A 114 17.82 25.32 -9.56
C GLU A 114 19.11 25.77 -8.90
N GLY A 115 20.25 25.49 -9.52
CA GLY A 115 21.56 25.70 -8.89
C GLY A 115 21.71 24.82 -7.66
N SER A 116 21.75 25.42 -6.47
CA SER A 116 21.77 24.72 -5.18
C SER A 116 20.39 24.66 -4.48
N LEU A 117 19.35 25.25 -5.07
CA LEU A 117 17.99 25.26 -4.52
C LEU A 117 17.25 23.98 -4.90
N LEU A 118 16.95 23.14 -3.92
CA LEU A 118 16.23 21.88 -4.07
C LEU A 118 14.76 22.06 -3.68
N PHE A 119 13.85 21.72 -4.59
CA PHE A 119 12.42 21.70 -4.33
C PHE A 119 11.95 20.27 -4.12
N ILE A 120 11.13 20.06 -3.10
CA ILE A 120 10.66 18.74 -2.70
C ILE A 120 9.12 18.67 -2.70
N ASP A 121 8.59 17.50 -3.00
CA ASP A 121 7.19 17.14 -2.77
C ASP A 121 7.11 16.09 -1.66
N LEU A 122 6.32 16.40 -0.64
CA LEU A 122 5.95 15.49 0.44
C LEU A 122 4.63 14.84 0.04
N LYS A 123 4.72 13.69 -0.62
CA LYS A 123 3.54 12.91 -0.98
C LYS A 123 3.11 12.05 0.19
N VAL A 124 1.97 12.39 0.77
CA VAL A 124 1.40 11.68 1.92
C VAL A 124 0.15 10.91 1.55
N THR A 125 -0.06 9.77 2.19
CA THR A 125 -1.35 9.09 2.18
C THR A 125 -1.97 9.23 3.56
N GLU A 126 -3.02 10.02 3.68
CA GLU A 126 -3.73 10.22 4.94
C GLU A 126 -4.44 8.96 5.40
N ARG A 127 -4.44 8.72 6.71
CA ARG A 127 -5.29 7.70 7.31
C ARG A 127 -6.74 8.20 7.38
N PRO A 128 -7.70 7.38 6.97
CA PRO A 128 -9.10 7.74 7.04
C PRO A 128 -9.62 7.76 8.47
N ARG A 129 -10.70 8.51 8.71
CA ARG A 129 -11.43 8.51 9.97
C ARG A 129 -12.48 7.40 9.98
N LEU A 130 -12.61 6.69 11.11
CA LEU A 130 -13.62 5.67 11.29
C LEU A 130 -14.97 6.34 11.60
N LEU A 131 -15.89 6.39 10.65
CA LEU A 131 -17.24 6.94 10.85
C LEU A 131 -18.13 5.94 11.60
N ASP A 132 -18.14 4.71 11.12
CA ASP A 132 -18.95 3.64 11.69
C ASP A 132 -18.31 2.27 11.44
N TYR A 133 -18.77 1.25 12.14
CA TYR A 133 -18.39 -0.12 11.87
C TYR A 133 -19.56 -1.09 12.07
N LYS A 134 -19.55 -2.16 11.28
CA LYS A 134 -20.66 -3.11 11.20
C LYS A 134 -20.14 -4.54 11.24
N PHE A 135 -20.97 -5.44 11.77
CA PHE A 135 -20.71 -6.88 11.81
C PHE A 135 -21.76 -7.62 10.99
N VAL A 136 -21.29 -8.41 10.02
CA VAL A 136 -22.09 -9.27 9.15
C VAL A 136 -21.78 -10.73 9.47
N GLY A 137 -22.80 -11.59 9.41
CA GLY A 137 -22.65 -13.02 9.77
C GLY A 137 -22.82 -13.33 11.26
N VAL A 138 -23.22 -12.34 12.07
CA VAL A 138 -23.38 -12.48 13.52
C VAL A 138 -24.83 -12.31 13.98
N LYS A 139 -25.21 -13.00 15.06
CA LYS A 139 -26.53 -12.83 15.69
C LYS A 139 -26.60 -11.49 16.44
N LYS A 140 -27.81 -10.96 16.65
CA LYS A 140 -28.01 -9.65 17.34
C LYS A 140 -27.30 -9.60 18.70
N GLY A 141 -27.52 -10.58 19.58
CA GLY A 141 -26.87 -10.59 20.90
C GLY A 141 -25.35 -10.69 20.85
N GLU A 142 -24.80 -11.44 19.87
CA GLU A 142 -23.34 -11.51 19.68
C GLU A 142 -22.77 -10.19 19.17
N ARG A 143 -23.54 -9.44 18.38
CA ARG A 143 -23.14 -8.12 17.90
C ARG A 143 -22.97 -7.14 19.06
N ASP A 144 -23.91 -7.12 19.99
CA ASP A 144 -23.88 -6.22 21.14
C ASP A 144 -22.66 -6.56 22.03
N ASP A 145 -22.39 -7.84 22.26
CA ASP A 145 -21.16 -8.29 22.93
C ASP A 145 -19.90 -7.83 22.18
N LEU A 146 -19.84 -8.05 20.87
CA LEU A 146 -18.66 -7.73 20.05
C LEU A 146 -18.34 -6.24 20.05
N VAL A 147 -19.36 -5.37 19.96
CA VAL A 147 -19.21 -3.90 20.03
C VAL A 147 -18.42 -3.50 21.29
N THR A 148 -18.70 -4.15 22.43
CA THR A 148 -17.97 -3.86 23.67
C THR A 148 -16.54 -4.40 23.69
N LYS A 149 -16.22 -5.42 22.87
CA LYS A 149 -14.93 -6.13 22.87
C LYS A 149 -13.91 -5.58 21.87
N VAL A 150 -14.34 -5.13 20.69
CA VAL A 150 -13.40 -4.62 19.66
C VAL A 150 -12.79 -3.26 19.99
N ALA A 151 -13.34 -2.52 20.98
CA ALA A 151 -12.82 -1.24 21.45
C ALA A 151 -12.55 -0.20 20.34
N LEU A 152 -13.29 -0.26 19.23
CA LEU A 152 -13.21 0.70 18.14
C LEU A 152 -14.02 1.95 18.48
N ALA A 153 -13.32 3.07 18.61
CA ALA A 153 -13.93 4.37 18.82
C ALA A 153 -14.28 5.02 17.47
N LYS A 154 -15.55 5.42 17.33
CA LYS A 154 -16.03 6.24 16.20
C LYS A 154 -15.34 7.60 16.20
N ASP A 155 -15.32 8.23 15.04
CA ASP A 155 -14.74 9.54 14.75
C ASP A 155 -13.22 9.68 14.96
N ARG A 156 -12.52 8.59 15.30
CA ARG A 156 -11.07 8.56 15.42
C ARG A 156 -10.38 8.20 14.11
N VAL A 157 -9.14 8.64 13.95
CA VAL A 157 -8.27 8.22 12.85
C VAL A 157 -8.05 6.71 12.96
N LEU A 158 -8.32 5.99 11.86
CA LEU A 158 -8.18 4.55 11.82
C LEU A 158 -6.72 4.17 11.59
N SER A 159 -6.10 3.57 12.61
CA SER A 159 -4.79 2.94 12.46
C SER A 159 -4.93 1.46 12.10
N GLU A 160 -3.90 0.92 11.46
CA GLU A 160 -3.85 -0.51 11.11
C GLU A 160 -3.87 -1.40 12.36
N ASN A 161 -3.17 -0.96 13.42
CA ASN A 161 -3.20 -1.63 14.72
C ASN A 161 -4.63 -1.73 15.29
N MET A 162 -5.46 -0.69 15.14
CA MET A 162 -6.86 -0.75 15.56
C MET A 162 -7.64 -1.83 14.79
N THR A 163 -7.44 -1.93 13.47
CA THR A 163 -8.10 -2.97 12.67
C THR A 163 -7.64 -4.38 13.04
N LEU A 164 -6.33 -4.57 13.28
CA LEU A 164 -5.77 -5.86 13.67
C LEU A 164 -6.27 -6.30 15.05
N ASN A 165 -6.22 -5.39 16.03
CA ASN A 165 -6.73 -5.66 17.38
C ASN A 165 -8.22 -5.98 17.37
N ALA A 166 -9.02 -5.30 16.53
CA ALA A 166 -10.43 -5.61 16.39
C ALA A 166 -10.65 -7.02 15.80
N VAL A 167 -9.94 -7.38 14.73
CA VAL A 167 -9.99 -8.74 14.15
C VAL A 167 -9.59 -9.80 15.18
N GLU A 168 -8.54 -9.56 15.94
CA GLU A 168 -8.09 -10.47 16.99
C GLU A 168 -9.12 -10.60 18.12
N ALA A 169 -9.71 -9.49 18.56
CA ALA A 169 -10.76 -9.50 19.59
C ALA A 169 -11.98 -10.30 19.15
N ILE A 170 -12.41 -10.18 17.88
CA ILE A 170 -13.49 -10.98 17.30
C ILE A 170 -13.13 -12.46 17.32
N LYS A 171 -11.93 -12.83 16.85
CA LYS A 171 -11.46 -14.22 16.85
C LYS A 171 -11.41 -14.77 18.27
N LYS A 172 -10.88 -14.02 19.24
CA LYS A 172 -10.81 -14.41 20.65
C LYS A 172 -12.19 -14.61 21.28
N PHE A 173 -13.14 -13.75 20.96
CA PHE A 173 -14.52 -13.86 21.41
C PHE A 173 -15.16 -15.19 20.97
N TYR A 174 -15.03 -15.54 19.69
CA TYR A 174 -15.59 -16.79 19.16
C TYR A 174 -14.79 -18.03 19.58
N ASN A 175 -13.46 -17.93 19.71
CA ASN A 175 -12.62 -18.98 20.29
C ASN A 175 -13.09 -19.35 21.71
N GLY A 176 -13.42 -18.35 22.54
CA GLY A 176 -13.97 -18.57 23.89
C GLY A 176 -15.35 -19.27 23.88
N LYS A 177 -16.10 -19.17 22.78
CA LYS A 177 -17.38 -19.85 22.58
C LYS A 177 -17.23 -21.24 21.93
N GLY A 178 -16.01 -21.71 21.69
CA GLY A 178 -15.70 -23.03 21.12
C GLY A 178 -15.60 -23.07 19.59
N TYR A 179 -15.59 -21.92 18.91
CA TYR A 179 -15.37 -21.85 17.46
C TYR A 179 -13.88 -21.62 17.20
N ARG A 180 -13.18 -22.60 16.61
CA ARG A 180 -11.72 -22.54 16.43
C ARG A 180 -11.24 -22.01 15.09
N ASN A 181 -12.06 -22.13 14.05
CA ASN A 181 -11.72 -21.78 12.67
C ASN A 181 -12.54 -20.57 12.23
N VAL A 182 -12.40 -19.46 12.97
CA VAL A 182 -13.14 -18.23 12.71
C VAL A 182 -12.38 -17.40 11.68
N GLU A 183 -13.05 -17.14 10.56
CA GLU A 183 -12.57 -16.26 9.50
C GLU A 183 -13.26 -14.90 9.63
N VAL A 184 -12.47 -13.84 9.44
CA VAL A 184 -12.95 -12.46 9.55
C VAL A 184 -12.39 -11.69 8.38
N ASP A 185 -13.25 -11.34 7.43
CA ASP A 185 -12.90 -10.49 6.29
C ASP A 185 -13.22 -9.04 6.60
N LEU A 186 -12.23 -8.17 6.41
CA LEU A 186 -12.40 -6.73 6.61
C LEU A 186 -12.69 -6.05 5.28
N LYS A 187 -13.84 -5.39 5.19
CA LYS A 187 -14.18 -4.51 4.07
C LYS A 187 -14.14 -3.06 4.52
N GLN A 188 -13.46 -2.22 3.75
CA GLN A 188 -13.35 -0.78 4.00
C GLN A 188 -14.06 -0.02 2.89
N GLU A 189 -14.96 0.88 3.25
CA GLU A 189 -15.73 1.68 2.30
C GLU A 189 -15.54 3.17 2.62
N LEU A 190 -14.89 3.91 1.72
CA LEU A 190 -14.75 5.36 1.83
C LEU A 190 -16.08 6.03 1.51
N ILE A 191 -16.51 6.96 2.37
CA ILE A 191 -17.78 7.65 2.22
C ILE A 191 -17.57 8.99 1.53
N THR A 192 -18.21 9.16 0.37
CA THR A 192 -18.21 10.41 -0.38
C THR A 192 -18.91 11.51 0.41
N GLY A 193 -18.46 12.76 0.26
CA GLY A 193 -18.99 13.90 1.02
C GLY A 193 -18.49 14.00 2.46
N THR A 194 -17.54 13.16 2.87
CA THR A 194 -16.85 13.27 4.17
C THR A 194 -15.37 13.58 4.00
N ASN A 195 -14.75 14.24 4.98
CA ASN A 195 -13.31 14.54 5.00
C ASN A 195 -12.51 13.26 5.29
N ASN A 196 -12.35 12.42 4.25
CA ASN A 196 -11.63 11.13 4.29
C ASN A 196 -12.18 10.16 5.35
N GLY A 197 -13.50 10.06 5.46
CA GLY A 197 -14.17 9.12 6.37
C GLY A 197 -14.45 7.77 5.72
N LEU A 198 -14.43 6.70 6.51
CA LEU A 198 -14.78 5.35 6.06
C LEU A 198 -15.69 4.60 7.03
N ILE A 199 -16.36 3.57 6.51
CA ILE A 199 -17.08 2.57 7.29
C ILE A 199 -16.35 1.23 7.19
N LEU A 200 -16.15 0.57 8.32
CA LEU A 200 -15.61 -0.79 8.38
C LEU A 200 -16.73 -1.82 8.44
N THR A 201 -16.64 -2.86 7.63
CA THR A 201 -17.51 -4.02 7.74
C THR A 201 -16.69 -5.27 8.01
N PHE A 202 -16.90 -5.87 9.18
CA PHE A 202 -16.34 -7.16 9.54
C PHE A 202 -17.32 -8.25 9.10
N VAL A 203 -16.96 -9.01 8.09
CA VAL A 203 -17.72 -10.19 7.64
C VAL A 203 -17.15 -11.40 8.38
N ILE A 204 -17.96 -11.98 9.26
CA ILE A 204 -17.50 -13.02 10.18
C ILE A 204 -18.10 -14.36 9.77
N ASN A 205 -17.23 -15.32 9.49
CA ASN A 205 -17.58 -16.72 9.37
C ASN A 205 -17.02 -17.49 10.57
N LYS A 206 -17.91 -17.87 11.49
CA LYS A 206 -17.52 -18.59 12.71
C LYS A 206 -17.13 -20.06 12.48
N GLY A 207 -17.51 -20.63 11.33
CA GLY A 207 -17.34 -22.06 11.06
C GLY A 207 -18.10 -22.95 12.05
N ASN A 208 -17.61 -24.19 12.20
CA ASN A 208 -18.20 -25.18 13.07
C ASN A 208 -17.67 -25.06 14.50
N LYS A 209 -18.55 -25.31 15.47
CA LYS A 209 -18.16 -25.40 16.87
C LYS A 209 -17.36 -26.69 17.08
N VAL A 210 -16.19 -26.56 17.69
CA VAL A 210 -15.33 -27.71 18.03
C VAL A 210 -15.85 -28.35 19.31
N HIS A 211 -15.87 -29.69 19.31
CA HIS A 211 -16.25 -30.50 20.45
C HIS A 211 -15.08 -31.42 20.81
N ILE A 212 -14.94 -31.74 22.10
CA ILE A 212 -13.95 -32.72 22.54
C ILE A 212 -14.48 -34.11 22.18
N ASN A 213 -13.70 -34.87 21.41
CA ASN A 213 -14.08 -36.21 20.98
C ASN A 213 -13.85 -37.26 22.08
N SER A 214 -12.68 -37.22 22.72
CA SER A 214 -12.32 -38.12 23.81
C SER A 214 -11.38 -37.44 24.79
N ILE A 215 -11.51 -37.79 26.07
CA ILE A 215 -10.58 -37.41 27.13
C ILE A 215 -10.01 -38.72 27.66
N ASN A 216 -8.72 -38.95 27.45
CA ASN A 216 -8.02 -40.13 27.95
C ASN A 216 -7.19 -39.70 29.14
N PHE A 217 -7.39 -40.36 30.28
CA PHE A 217 -6.54 -40.21 31.45
C PHE A 217 -5.63 -41.43 31.54
N THR A 218 -4.32 -41.20 31.64
CA THR A 218 -3.31 -42.23 31.87
C THR A 218 -2.70 -42.01 33.26
N ASP A 219 -2.27 -43.10 33.90
CA ASP A 219 -1.61 -43.09 35.22
C ASP A 219 -2.46 -42.68 36.45
N ASN A 220 -3.75 -42.99 36.45
CA ASN A 220 -4.66 -42.76 37.58
C ASN A 220 -4.57 -43.90 38.64
N TYR A 221 -3.45 -44.02 39.35
CA TYR A 221 -3.25 -45.12 40.31
C TYR A 221 -3.71 -44.83 41.75
N THR A 222 -4.15 -43.60 42.05
CA THR A 222 -4.68 -43.25 43.38
C THR A 222 -5.76 -42.18 43.24
N ILE A 223 -7.02 -42.62 43.17
CA ILE A 223 -8.18 -41.76 43.33
C ILE A 223 -8.70 -42.06 44.73
N ALA A 224 -8.57 -41.10 45.65
CA ALA A 224 -9.09 -41.18 47.02
C ALA A 224 -10.58 -40.82 47.06
#